data_AF-A0A2X1PNQ1-F1
#
_entry.id   AF-A0A2X1PNQ1-F1
#
_cell.length_a   1.000
_cell.length_b   1.000
_cell.length_c   1.000
_cell.angle_alpha   90.00
_cell.angle_beta   90.00
_cell.angle_gamma   90.00
#
_symmetry.space_group_name_H-M   'P 1'
#
loop_
_entity.id
_entity.type
_entity.pdbx_description
1 polymer ?
#
loop_
_entity_poly.entity_id
_entity_poly.type
_entity_poly.pdbx_seq_one_letter_code
_entity_poly.pdbx_strand_id
1 'polypeptide(L)'
;MCFGRYVSIYDLQDAVENGATVPIVYEARQIKLAENANHDELFAEIDELLEGEKNPKLRLREKLLGSEARLHDLAVDFVQHFAKRNEVVDSKAMMVVSSRQICVDLYNQIIALHPEWHSDNINEGAIKIVMTGSASDASEMQKHVYSKQEKQTLRTPL
;
A
#
# COMPACT_ATOMS: atom_id res chain seq x y z
N MET A 1 -2.34 -29.68 -21.56
CA MET A 1 -2.43 -29.19 -22.96
C MET A 1 -2.63 -27.69 -22.87
N CYS A 2 -1.71 -26.87 -23.38
CA CYS A 2 -1.94 -25.43 -23.46
C CYS A 2 -3.08 -25.17 -24.46
N PHE A 3 -3.94 -24.20 -24.15
CA PHE A 3 -5.04 -23.77 -25.02
C PHE A 3 -4.47 -23.34 -26.40
N GLY A 4 -5.21 -23.62 -27.49
CA GLY A 4 -4.82 -23.35 -28.87
C GLY A 4 -4.75 -21.86 -29.24
N ARG A 5 -4.85 -21.51 -30.53
CA ARG A 5 -4.84 -20.10 -30.97
C ARG A 5 -6.08 -19.36 -30.47
N TYR A 6 -5.89 -18.08 -30.13
CA TYR A 6 -6.97 -17.17 -29.76
C TYR A 6 -8.04 -17.10 -30.85
N VAL A 7 -9.31 -17.32 -30.48
CA VAL A 7 -10.48 -17.21 -31.38
C VAL A 7 -10.89 -15.73 -31.53
N SER A 8 -10.74 -14.93 -30.47
CA SER A 8 -10.91 -13.48 -30.47
C SER A 8 -10.05 -12.87 -29.36
N ILE A 9 -9.56 -11.66 -29.59
CA ILE A 9 -8.82 -10.85 -28.62
C ILE A 9 -9.60 -9.56 -28.48
N TYR A 10 -9.91 -9.20 -27.24
CA TYR A 10 -10.55 -7.94 -26.89
C TYR A 10 -9.62 -7.20 -25.95
N ASP A 11 -9.11 -6.05 -26.37
CA ASP A 11 -8.10 -5.32 -25.62
C ASP A 11 -8.69 -4.15 -24.82
N LEU A 12 -7.83 -3.50 -24.02
CA LEU A 12 -8.25 -2.37 -23.19
C LEU A 12 -8.61 -1.14 -24.03
N GLN A 13 -8.06 -0.98 -25.24
CA GLN A 13 -8.38 0.15 -26.11
C GLN A 13 -9.81 -0.01 -26.65
N ASP A 14 -10.15 -1.21 -27.14
CA ASP A 14 -11.51 -1.54 -27.58
C ASP A 14 -12.54 -1.29 -26.45
N ALA A 15 -12.17 -1.58 -25.21
CA ALA A 15 -12.99 -1.36 -24.03
C ALA A 15 -13.19 0.12 -23.69
N VAL A 16 -12.19 0.96 -23.91
CA VAL A 16 -12.29 2.41 -23.71
C VAL A 16 -13.10 3.06 -24.83
N GLU A 17 -12.87 2.67 -26.10
CA GLU A 17 -13.58 3.23 -27.26
C GLU A 17 -15.09 2.97 -27.21
N ASN A 18 -15.48 1.78 -26.78
CA ASN A 18 -16.89 1.40 -26.65
C ASN A 18 -17.51 1.84 -25.32
N GLY A 19 -16.78 2.57 -24.47
CA GLY A 19 -17.26 3.07 -23.18
C GLY A 19 -17.50 1.99 -22.12
N ALA A 20 -17.01 0.76 -22.33
CA ALA A 20 -17.07 -0.31 -21.34
C ALA A 20 -16.14 -0.07 -20.15
N THR A 21 -15.07 0.71 -20.34
CA THR A 21 -14.13 1.13 -19.29
C THR A 21 -13.78 2.61 -19.41
N VAL A 22 -13.43 3.25 -18.30
CA VAL A 22 -12.92 4.63 -18.26
C VAL A 22 -11.41 4.67 -18.55
N PRO A 23 -10.88 5.74 -19.17
CA PRO A 23 -9.45 5.85 -19.45
C PRO A 23 -8.60 5.92 -18.18
N ILE A 24 -7.43 5.28 -18.22
CA ILE A 24 -6.48 5.24 -17.10
C ILE A 24 -5.46 6.37 -17.27
N VAL A 25 -5.37 7.24 -16.27
CA VAL A 25 -4.35 8.30 -16.20
C VAL A 25 -3.24 7.86 -15.25
N TYR A 26 -2.00 7.90 -15.71
CA TYR A 26 -0.82 7.60 -14.90
C TYR A 26 -0.09 8.89 -14.53
N GLU A 27 0.08 9.13 -13.23
CA GLU A 27 0.86 10.24 -12.70
C GLU A 27 2.02 9.67 -11.87
N ALA A 28 3.25 9.85 -12.35
CA ALA A 28 4.43 9.42 -11.62
C ALA A 28 4.73 10.42 -10.48
N ARG A 29 4.60 9.98 -9.22
CA ARG A 29 5.09 10.71 -8.05
C ARG A 29 6.32 10.01 -7.47
N GLN A 30 7.37 10.78 -7.20
CA GLN A 30 8.59 10.27 -6.57
C GLN A 30 8.86 11.00 -5.26
N ILE A 31 8.89 10.24 -4.18
CA ILE A 31 9.27 10.75 -2.86
C ILE A 31 10.76 10.53 -2.68
N LYS A 32 11.48 11.62 -2.41
CA LYS A 32 12.92 11.58 -2.21
C LYS A 32 13.21 10.82 -0.92
N LEU A 33 14.24 9.98 -0.92
CA LEU A 33 14.81 9.55 0.36
C LEU A 33 15.52 10.76 0.97
N ALA A 34 15.31 11.00 2.26
CA ALA A 34 16.06 12.02 2.98
C ALA A 34 17.56 11.67 2.93
N GLU A 35 18.40 12.61 2.45
CA GLU A 35 19.86 12.45 2.36
C GLU A 35 20.56 12.26 3.72
N ASN A 36 19.83 12.46 4.82
CA ASN A 36 20.37 12.55 6.18
C ASN A 36 20.23 11.25 6.99
N ALA A 37 19.65 10.19 6.42
CA ALA A 37 19.72 8.88 7.07
C ALA A 37 21.19 8.49 7.06
N ASN A 38 21.78 8.29 8.25
CA ASN A 38 23.18 7.94 8.46
C ASN A 38 23.47 6.66 7.66
N HIS A 39 23.82 6.84 6.39
CA HIS A 39 23.80 5.78 5.40
C HIS A 39 24.75 4.69 5.86
N ASP A 40 25.89 5.08 6.44
CA ASP A 40 26.91 4.17 6.97
C ASP A 40 26.42 3.32 8.15
N GLU A 41 25.61 3.86 9.07
CA GLU A 41 25.06 3.07 10.19
C GLU A 41 23.96 2.12 9.70
N LEU A 42 23.12 2.60 8.77
CA LEU A 42 22.12 1.78 8.12
C LEU A 42 22.84 0.64 7.37
N PHE A 43 23.86 0.95 6.56
CA PHE A 43 24.65 -0.01 5.79
C PHE A 43 25.42 -0.99 6.68
N ALA A 44 25.93 -0.56 7.84
CA ALA A 44 26.59 -1.43 8.81
C ALA A 44 25.60 -2.40 9.50
N GLU A 45 24.45 -1.90 9.96
CA GLU A 45 23.38 -2.73 10.52
C GLU A 45 22.77 -3.66 9.46
N ILE A 46 22.79 -3.23 8.19
CA ILE A 46 22.45 -4.06 7.04
C ILE A 46 23.48 -5.18 6.87
N ASP A 47 24.77 -4.89 6.73
CA ASP A 47 25.82 -5.89 6.50
C ASP A 47 25.85 -7.00 7.57
N GLU A 48 25.64 -6.64 8.84
CA GLU A 48 25.56 -7.59 9.96
C GLU A 48 24.31 -8.50 9.88
N LEU A 49 23.21 -8.00 9.33
CA LEU A 49 21.98 -8.78 9.07
C LEU A 49 22.04 -9.61 7.77
N LEU A 50 22.94 -9.29 6.84
CA LEU A 50 23.07 -10.02 5.57
C LEU A 50 23.89 -11.31 5.72
N GLU A 51 24.65 -11.48 6.80
CA GLU A 51 25.38 -12.72 7.10
C GLU A 51 24.41 -13.86 7.47
N GLY A 52 23.90 -14.56 6.44
CA GLY A 52 23.15 -15.82 6.60
C GLY A 52 21.87 -15.97 5.77
N GLU A 53 21.45 -14.96 5.02
CA GLU A 53 20.15 -14.96 4.32
C GLU A 53 20.21 -15.16 2.79
N LYS A 54 19.11 -15.72 2.24
CA LYS A 54 19.01 -16.08 0.81
C LYS A 54 18.73 -14.91 -0.14
N ASN A 55 18.28 -13.74 0.33
CA ASN A 55 17.97 -12.56 -0.51
C ASN A 55 18.21 -11.20 0.21
N PRO A 56 19.47 -10.86 0.52
CA PRO A 56 19.86 -9.62 1.22
C PRO A 56 19.31 -8.33 0.58
N LYS A 57 19.27 -8.29 -0.76
CA LYS A 57 18.83 -7.12 -1.54
C LYS A 57 17.35 -6.77 -1.33
N LEU A 58 16.50 -7.74 -0.99
CA LEU A 58 15.07 -7.51 -0.80
C LEU A 58 14.81 -6.79 0.54
N ARG A 59 15.38 -7.31 1.63
CA ARG A 59 15.29 -6.67 2.95
C ARG A 59 15.88 -5.26 2.96
N LEU A 60 16.98 -5.06 2.25
CA LEU A 60 17.58 -3.73 2.09
C LEU A 60 16.59 -2.74 1.48
N ARG A 61 15.92 -3.14 0.39
CA ARG A 61 14.88 -2.32 -0.24
C ARG A 61 13.73 -2.07 0.71
N GLU A 62 13.28 -3.06 1.48
CA GLU A 62 12.21 -2.86 2.46
C GLU A 62 12.58 -1.86 3.55
N LYS A 63 13.79 -1.94 4.14
CA LYS A 63 14.26 -0.95 5.12
C LYS A 63 14.31 0.47 4.53
N LEU A 64 14.83 0.61 3.31
CA LEU A 64 14.92 1.91 2.64
C LEU A 64 13.55 2.48 2.24
N LEU A 65 12.61 1.62 1.87
CA LEU A 65 11.23 2.00 1.52
C LEU A 65 10.38 2.27 2.76
N GLY A 66 10.67 1.60 3.88
CA GLY A 66 9.97 1.70 5.14
C GLY A 66 10.57 2.70 6.13
N SER A 67 11.50 3.56 5.71
CA SER A 67 12.05 4.57 6.62
C SER A 67 10.95 5.55 7.05
N GLU A 68 10.90 5.84 8.35
CA GLU A 68 9.80 6.61 8.95
C GLU A 68 9.63 7.98 8.28
N ALA A 69 10.73 8.71 8.06
CA ALA A 69 10.71 10.00 7.38
C ALA A 69 10.10 9.92 5.97
N ARG A 70 10.42 8.87 5.21
CA ARG A 70 9.86 8.66 3.88
C ARG A 70 8.37 8.32 3.93
N LEU A 71 7.96 7.47 4.87
CA LEU A 71 6.56 7.10 5.03
C LEU A 71 5.71 8.29 5.50
N HIS A 72 6.27 9.16 6.33
CA HIS A 72 5.65 10.42 6.70
C HIS A 72 5.41 11.31 5.48
N ASP A 73 6.46 11.57 4.67
CA ASP A 73 6.33 12.36 3.45
C ASP A 73 5.31 11.75 2.47
N LEU A 74 5.26 10.42 2.39
CA LEU A 74 4.27 9.68 1.59
C LEU A 74 2.85 9.84 2.10
N ALA A 75 2.65 9.77 3.40
CA ALA A 75 1.35 9.99 4.01
C ALA A 75 0.85 11.41 3.75
N VAL A 76 1.72 12.42 3.92
CA VAL A 76 1.39 13.83 3.67
C VAL A 76 1.01 14.07 2.21
N ASP A 77 1.82 13.61 1.26
CA ASP A 77 1.55 13.75 -0.18
C ASP A 77 0.23 13.05 -0.57
N PHE A 78 0.02 11.83 -0.09
CA PHE A 78 -1.21 11.08 -0.35
C PHE A 78 -2.46 11.80 0.17
N VAL A 79 -2.45 12.23 1.43
CA VAL A 79 -3.58 12.93 2.06
C VAL A 79 -3.91 14.21 1.31
N GLN A 80 -2.90 15.02 0.99
CA GLN A 80 -3.09 16.26 0.24
C GLN A 80 -3.68 16.00 -1.15
N HIS A 81 -3.14 15.00 -1.86
CA HIS A 81 -3.64 14.64 -3.19
C HIS A 81 -5.07 14.12 -3.15
N PHE A 82 -5.39 13.26 -2.17
CA PHE A 82 -6.71 12.69 -1.99
C PHE A 82 -7.75 13.75 -1.64
N ALA A 83 -7.43 14.66 -0.70
CA ALA A 83 -8.30 15.76 -0.32
C ALA A 83 -8.64 16.66 -1.51
N LYS A 84 -7.62 17.08 -2.27
CA LYS A 84 -7.80 17.91 -3.47
C LYS A 84 -8.68 17.24 -4.54
N ARG A 85 -8.59 15.92 -4.67
CA ARG A 85 -9.45 15.17 -5.59
C ARG A 85 -10.89 15.09 -5.10
N ASN A 86 -11.09 14.88 -3.80
CA ASN A 86 -12.40 14.79 -3.18
C ASN A 86 -13.17 16.13 -3.16
N GLU A 87 -12.50 17.27 -3.32
CA GLU A 87 -13.16 18.57 -3.53
C GLU A 87 -14.00 18.59 -4.82
N VAL A 88 -13.61 17.82 -5.84
CA VAL A 88 -14.27 17.80 -7.15
C VAL A 88 -15.23 16.60 -7.26
N VAL A 89 -14.78 15.42 -6.82
CA VAL A 89 -15.54 14.17 -6.94
C VAL A 89 -15.28 13.32 -5.70
N ASP A 90 -16.34 12.95 -4.99
CA ASP A 90 -16.24 11.96 -3.92
C ASP A 90 -15.70 10.65 -4.47
N SER A 91 -14.55 10.23 -3.94
CA SER A 91 -13.79 9.16 -4.55
C SER A 91 -13.14 8.23 -3.53
N LYS A 92 -12.95 6.98 -3.97
CA LYS A 92 -12.30 5.94 -3.18
C LYS A 92 -10.88 5.72 -3.70
N ALA A 93 -9.95 5.42 -2.81
CA ALA A 93 -8.55 5.16 -3.13
C ALA A 93 -8.11 3.79 -2.58
N MET A 94 -7.15 3.17 -3.27
CA MET A 94 -6.48 1.96 -2.82
C MET A 94 -4.97 2.17 -2.92
N MET A 95 -4.27 1.89 -1.83
CA MET A 95 -2.80 1.92 -1.79
C MET A 95 -2.28 0.49 -1.76
N VAL A 96 -1.27 0.21 -2.59
CA VAL A 96 -0.59 -1.09 -2.63
C VAL A 96 0.87 -0.88 -2.27
N VAL A 97 1.33 -1.59 -1.25
CA VAL A 97 2.68 -1.46 -0.69
C VAL A 97 3.44 -2.77 -0.74
N SER A 98 4.76 -2.71 -0.66
CA SER A 98 5.66 -3.85 -0.87
C SER A 98 5.68 -4.86 0.28
N SER A 99 5.39 -4.43 1.51
CA SER A 99 5.45 -5.26 2.71
C SER A 99 4.31 -4.96 3.66
N ARG A 100 3.93 -5.97 4.47
CA ARG A 100 2.89 -5.86 5.50
C ARG A 100 3.29 -4.89 6.61
N GLN A 101 4.57 -4.86 6.98
CA GLN A 101 5.08 -3.94 7.99
C GLN A 101 4.95 -2.50 7.50
N ILE A 102 5.42 -2.22 6.28
CA ILE A 102 5.29 -0.91 5.63
C ILE A 102 3.83 -0.48 5.52
N CYS A 103 2.90 -1.43 5.32
CA CYS A 103 1.47 -1.14 5.27
C CYS A 103 0.95 -0.61 6.62
N VAL A 104 1.32 -1.25 7.71
CA VAL A 104 0.95 -0.83 9.07
C VAL A 104 1.62 0.50 9.43
N ASP A 105 2.91 0.64 9.12
CA ASP A 105 3.64 1.86 9.41
C ASP A 105 3.05 3.06 8.65
N LEU A 106 2.74 2.88 7.37
CA LEU A 106 2.10 3.92 6.56
C LEU A 106 0.68 4.24 7.05
N TYR A 107 -0.08 3.22 7.46
CA TYR A 107 -1.38 3.42 8.08
C TYR A 107 -1.27 4.27 9.35
N ASN A 108 -0.30 3.96 10.22
CA ASN A 108 -0.03 4.71 11.44
C ASN A 108 0.33 6.17 11.14
N GLN A 109 1.14 6.44 10.11
CA GLN A 109 1.45 7.80 9.67
C GLN A 109 0.20 8.55 9.17
N ILE A 110 -0.68 7.88 8.39
CA ILE A 110 -1.92 8.50 7.89
C ILE A 110 -2.88 8.83 9.04
N ILE A 111 -3.10 7.92 9.98
CA ILE A 111 -4.02 8.17 11.11
C ILE A 111 -3.44 9.18 12.11
N ALA A 112 -2.12 9.35 12.17
CA ALA A 112 -1.51 10.43 12.94
C ALA A 112 -1.82 11.81 12.35
N LEU A 113 -1.95 11.91 11.03
CA LEU A 113 -2.36 13.13 10.33
C LEU A 113 -3.89 13.35 10.39
N HIS A 114 -4.67 12.27 10.27
CA HIS A 114 -6.15 12.28 10.27
C HIS A 114 -6.71 11.21 11.23
N PRO A 115 -6.75 11.49 12.55
CA PRO A 115 -7.23 10.53 13.54
C PRO A 115 -8.68 10.10 13.31
N GLU A 116 -9.51 10.97 12.72
CA GLU A 116 -10.91 10.72 12.45
C GLU A 116 -11.15 9.67 11.33
N TRP A 117 -10.12 9.31 10.56
CA TRP A 117 -10.23 8.27 9.54
C TRP A 117 -10.11 6.86 10.13
N HIS A 118 -9.61 6.73 11.36
CA HIS A 118 -9.46 5.45 12.05
C HIS A 118 -10.75 5.04 12.78
N SER A 119 -11.03 3.74 12.79
CA SER A 119 -11.94 3.12 13.75
C SER A 119 -11.55 1.64 13.89
N ASP A 120 -11.68 1.08 15.09
CA ASP A 120 -11.54 -0.36 15.33
C ASP A 120 -12.74 -1.15 14.78
N ASN A 121 -13.93 -0.52 14.68
CA ASN A 121 -15.10 -1.16 14.11
C ASN A 121 -14.94 -1.28 12.60
N ILE A 122 -15.10 -2.49 12.07
CA ILE A 122 -14.92 -2.78 10.64
C ILE A 122 -15.86 -1.97 9.72
N ASN A 123 -17.05 -1.61 10.23
CA ASN A 123 -18.07 -0.88 9.47
C ASN A 123 -17.92 0.64 9.58
N GLU A 124 -16.91 1.12 10.31
CA GLU A 124 -16.66 2.53 10.57
C GLU A 124 -15.24 2.92 10.20
N GLY A 125 -14.97 4.22 10.13
CA GLY A 125 -13.68 4.75 9.67
C GLY A 125 -13.57 4.81 8.15
N ALA A 126 -12.65 5.63 7.67
CA ALA A 126 -12.44 5.88 6.24
C ALA A 126 -11.31 5.02 5.64
N ILE A 127 -10.42 4.47 6.46
CA ILE A 127 -9.25 3.69 6.01
C ILE A 127 -9.14 2.34 6.74
N LYS A 128 -8.89 1.28 5.97
CA LYS A 128 -8.69 -0.10 6.46
C LYS A 128 -7.55 -0.77 5.72
N ILE A 129 -6.78 -1.58 6.43
CA ILE A 129 -5.73 -2.43 5.85
C ILE A 129 -6.36 -3.77 5.45
N VAL A 130 -6.02 -4.32 4.29
CA VAL A 130 -6.43 -5.69 3.93
C VAL A 130 -5.19 -6.52 3.66
N MET A 131 -4.91 -7.49 4.53
CA MET A 131 -3.80 -8.43 4.35
C MET A 131 -4.14 -9.84 4.83
N THR A 132 -3.29 -10.80 4.45
CA THR A 132 -3.28 -12.15 5.01
C THR A 132 -2.41 -12.17 6.27
N GLY A 133 -2.98 -12.67 7.36
CA GLY A 133 -2.27 -12.86 8.63
C GLY A 133 -1.69 -14.26 8.77
N SER A 134 -0.77 -14.38 9.73
CA SER A 134 -0.13 -15.59 10.23
C SER A 134 -0.14 -15.57 11.76
N ALA A 135 -0.13 -16.76 12.38
CA ALA A 135 -0.09 -16.89 13.84
C ALA A 135 1.18 -16.30 14.48
N SER A 136 2.24 -16.08 13.69
CA SER A 136 3.52 -15.52 14.14
C SER A 136 3.62 -14.00 13.96
N ASP A 137 2.55 -13.33 13.53
CA ASP A 137 2.60 -11.88 13.29
C ASP A 137 2.65 -11.08 14.59
N ALA A 138 3.30 -9.92 14.55
CA ALA A 138 3.32 -8.97 15.64
C ALA A 138 1.89 -8.48 16.00
N SER A 139 1.69 -8.09 17.26
CA SER A 139 0.38 -7.66 17.78
C SER A 139 -0.27 -6.54 16.95
N GLU A 140 0.53 -5.63 16.41
CA GLU A 140 0.06 -4.52 15.57
C GLU A 140 -0.54 -5.01 14.25
N MET A 141 0.10 -5.98 13.60
CA MET A 141 -0.42 -6.59 12.37
C MET A 141 -1.67 -7.43 12.64
N GLN A 142 -1.73 -8.12 13.79
CA GLN A 142 -2.87 -8.97 14.14
C GLN A 142 -4.20 -8.21 14.21
N LYS A 143 -4.18 -6.92 14.59
CA LYS A 143 -5.38 -6.05 14.62
C LYS A 143 -6.03 -5.88 13.26
N HIS A 144 -5.27 -6.09 12.18
CA HIS A 144 -5.72 -5.95 10.80
C HIS A 144 -5.94 -7.31 10.11
N VAL A 145 -5.94 -8.41 10.87
CA VAL A 145 -6.22 -9.75 10.37
C VAL A 145 -7.70 -10.05 10.49
N TYR A 146 -8.41 -9.81 9.40
CA TYR A 146 -9.85 -10.05 9.31
C TYR A 146 -10.18 -11.47 8.86
N SER A 147 -11.32 -11.99 9.33
CA SER A 147 -11.92 -13.24 8.86
C SER A 147 -12.38 -13.14 7.40
N LYS A 148 -12.73 -14.29 6.80
CA LYS A 148 -13.19 -14.33 5.40
C LYS A 148 -14.46 -13.50 5.17
N GLN A 149 -15.38 -13.49 6.14
CA GLN A 149 -16.62 -12.72 6.04
C GLN A 149 -16.35 -11.23 6.14
N GLU A 150 -15.50 -10.82 7.09
CA GLU A 150 -15.08 -9.43 7.27
C GLU A 150 -14.36 -8.86 6.03
N LYS A 151 -13.48 -9.66 5.41
CA LYS A 151 -12.83 -9.29 4.14
C LYS A 151 -13.84 -9.11 2.99
N GLN A 152 -14.92 -9.89 3.00
CA GLN A 152 -15.99 -9.71 2.01
C GLN A 152 -16.74 -8.40 2.26
N THR A 153 -17.01 -8.05 3.53
CA THR A 153 -17.62 -6.76 3.89
C THR A 153 -16.76 -5.58 3.44
N LEU A 154 -15.44 -5.63 3.66
CA LEU A 154 -14.50 -4.58 3.22
C LEU A 154 -14.39 -4.47 1.69
N ARG A 155 -14.66 -5.56 0.97
CA ARG A 155 -14.60 -5.59 -0.51
C ARG A 155 -15.89 -5.10 -1.15
N THR A 156 -17.02 -5.30 -0.49
CA THR A 156 -18.33 -4.91 -1.02
C THR A 156 -18.53 -3.42 -0.75
N PRO A 157 -18.71 -2.58 -1.78
CA PRO A 157 -19.03 -1.18 -1.56
C PRO A 157 -20.42 -1.07 -0.90
N LEU A 158 -20.52 -0.25 0.16
CA LEU A 158 -21.79 0.38 0.56
C LEU A 158 -22.32 1.24 -0.59
#